data_AF-A0A0B1TGR1-F1
#
_entry.id   AF-A0A0B1TGR1-F1
#
_cell.length_a   1.000
_cell.length_b   1.000
_cell.length_c   1.000
_cell.angle_alpha   90.00
_cell.angle_beta   90.00
_cell.angle_gamma   90.00
#
_symmetry.space_group_name_H-M   'P 1'
#
loop_
_entity.id
_entity.type
_entity.pdbx_description
1 polymer ?
#
loop_
_entity_poly.entity_id
_entity_poly.type
_entity_poly.pdbx_seq_one_letter_code
_entity_poly.pdbx_strand_id
1 'polypeptide(L)'
;MADQIRSSYAFIVLVKALCGVGVFALPTAFKQSGLLVGMALVIALGIVDAHSMIKLVQCSQYLSKKKQLSESANKSASSTAAESPNANPHGSSKERMTGEEKTRTPTEQYAAVDQQEEPTKNPDIEHSRNEAEEDVKGDGNRRIALNYGDMAEEAFSSMSSEGLKKIGKPAKFAVDACIIGLQVGICSVYYVFVVDHTKEAIDYLFSADFSRDLLFFALLPFFVLIASVRSLTALSLIGLVGNILVTIAIIHVNLVVSGAGSASVESEAKPGQRNPVGLPSGQWNDKMFAMDHFSVSQLPAFTSFGGTALAAGSIVYAYVAQAMVLALENKMKRPQDMLGFSGVISMAVIFVAILYATTAFLGYITYGEQLKGSVTLNLTNSP
;
A
#
# COMPACT_ATOMS: atom_id res chain seq x y z
N MET A 1 11.37 3.46 -20.92
CA MET A 1 10.06 2.80 -20.94
C MET A 1 9.72 2.47 -19.49
N ALA A 2 8.75 3.14 -18.85
CA ALA A 2 8.37 2.76 -17.49
C ALA A 2 7.61 1.43 -17.57
N ASP A 3 8.13 0.36 -16.96
CA ASP A 3 7.48 -0.95 -16.95
C ASP A 3 6.13 -0.87 -16.22
N GLN A 4 5.06 -0.66 -16.99
CA GLN A 4 3.71 -0.67 -16.48
C GLN A 4 3.30 -2.10 -16.11
N ILE A 5 2.72 -2.27 -14.92
CA ILE A 5 2.36 -3.58 -14.37
C ILE A 5 0.92 -3.99 -14.72
N ARG A 6 0.69 -5.31 -14.80
CA ARG A 6 -0.65 -5.90 -15.04
C ARG A 6 -1.46 -5.91 -13.74
N SER A 7 -2.79 -5.86 -13.84
CA SER A 7 -3.71 -5.86 -12.70
C SER A 7 -3.55 -7.08 -11.78
N SER A 8 -3.22 -8.26 -12.33
CA SER A 8 -2.92 -9.47 -11.55
C SER A 8 -1.65 -9.32 -10.70
N TYR A 9 -0.60 -8.69 -11.23
CA TYR A 9 0.61 -8.41 -10.48
C TYR A 9 0.36 -7.35 -9.41
N ALA A 10 -0.44 -6.33 -9.73
CA ALA A 10 -0.85 -5.31 -8.76
C ALA A 10 -1.61 -5.94 -7.56
N PHE A 11 -2.50 -6.90 -7.81
CA PHE A 11 -3.16 -7.67 -6.76
C PHE A 11 -2.16 -8.39 -5.86
N ILE A 12 -1.18 -9.11 -6.42
CA ILE A 12 -0.16 -9.82 -5.62
C ILE A 12 0.65 -8.84 -4.78
N VAL A 13 1.06 -7.70 -5.35
CA VAL A 13 1.81 -6.67 -4.64
C VAL A 13 0.98 -6.06 -3.51
N LEU A 14 -0.31 -5.82 -3.73
CA LEU A 14 -1.22 -5.27 -2.72
C LEU A 14 -1.51 -6.28 -1.59
N VAL A 15 -1.76 -7.55 -1.91
CA VAL A 15 -1.92 -8.60 -0.90
C VAL A 15 -0.64 -8.73 -0.08
N LYS A 16 0.53 -8.70 -0.72
CA LYS A 16 1.82 -8.72 -0.02
C LYS A 16 2.02 -7.51 0.90
N ALA A 17 1.57 -6.34 0.47
CA ALA A 17 1.61 -5.13 1.28
C ALA A 17 0.79 -5.26 2.57
N LEU A 18 -0.39 -5.86 2.43
CA LEU A 18 -1.31 -6.12 3.53
C LEU A 18 -0.79 -7.27 4.42
N CYS A 19 -0.26 -8.35 3.86
CA CYS A 19 0.26 -9.50 4.61
C CYS A 19 1.66 -9.25 5.23
N GLY A 20 1.75 -8.31 6.17
CA GLY A 20 2.95 -8.03 6.97
C GLY A 20 2.93 -8.71 8.34
N VAL A 21 3.89 -8.35 9.21
CA VAL A 21 4.01 -8.90 10.57
C VAL A 21 2.81 -8.61 11.48
N GLY A 22 2.00 -7.60 11.13
CA GLY A 22 0.78 -7.25 11.87
C GLY A 22 -0.21 -8.40 12.00
N VAL A 23 -0.24 -9.33 11.03
CA VAL A 23 -1.09 -10.53 11.06
C VAL A 23 -0.83 -11.40 12.30
N PHE A 24 0.43 -11.46 12.77
CA PHE A 24 0.81 -12.33 13.88
C PHE A 24 0.34 -11.78 15.25
N ALA A 25 -0.05 -10.50 15.32
CA ALA A 25 -0.63 -9.90 16.52
C ALA A 25 -2.17 -10.00 16.57
N LEU A 26 -2.82 -10.42 15.47
CA LEU A 26 -4.29 -10.50 15.41
C LEU A 26 -4.91 -11.48 16.41
N PRO A 27 -4.33 -12.65 16.71
CA PRO A 27 -4.87 -13.50 17.77
C PRO A 27 -4.88 -12.81 19.14
N THR A 28 -3.90 -11.95 19.41
CA THR A 28 -3.84 -11.13 20.62
C THR A 28 -4.96 -10.08 20.63
N ALA A 29 -5.30 -9.52 19.46
CA ALA A 29 -6.46 -8.64 19.34
C ALA A 29 -7.77 -9.37 19.70
N PHE A 30 -7.93 -10.63 19.30
CA PHE A 30 -9.11 -11.45 19.63
C PHE A 30 -9.16 -11.80 21.12
N LYS A 31 -8.01 -12.09 21.73
CA LYS A 31 -7.88 -12.20 23.18
C LYS A 31 -8.32 -10.92 23.88
N GLN A 32 -7.95 -9.76 23.35
CA GLN A 32 -8.30 -8.47 23.94
C GLN A 32 -9.76 -8.07 23.77
N SER A 33 -10.43 -8.41 22.66
CA SER A 33 -11.83 -8.02 22.38
C SER A 33 -12.88 -9.10 22.69
N GLY A 34 -12.46 -10.36 22.75
CA GLY A 34 -13.34 -11.52 22.67
C GLY A 34 -13.56 -11.97 21.22
N LEU A 35 -14.00 -13.22 21.07
CA LEU A 35 -14.04 -13.93 19.79
C LEU A 35 -15.07 -13.33 18.80
N LEU A 36 -16.29 -13.08 19.27
CA LEU A 36 -17.38 -12.56 18.44
C LEU A 36 -17.08 -11.12 18.02
N VAL A 37 -16.68 -10.29 18.98
CA VAL A 37 -16.37 -8.88 18.73
C VAL A 37 -15.11 -8.73 17.87
N GLY A 38 -14.08 -9.56 18.09
CA GLY A 38 -12.89 -9.59 17.24
C GLY A 38 -13.22 -9.93 15.79
N MET A 39 -14.06 -10.96 15.57
CA MET A 39 -14.53 -11.33 14.23
C MET A 39 -15.32 -10.20 13.55
N ALA A 40 -16.25 -9.58 14.28
CA ALA A 40 -17.01 -8.45 13.76
C ALA A 40 -16.10 -7.26 13.41
N LEU A 41 -15.10 -6.97 14.24
CA LEU A 41 -14.14 -5.88 14.01
C LEU A 41 -13.27 -6.13 12.78
N VAL A 42 -12.73 -7.34 12.58
CA VAL A 42 -11.90 -7.66 11.40
C VAL A 42 -12.66 -7.43 10.10
N ILE A 43 -13.93 -7.83 10.06
CA ILE A 43 -14.79 -7.63 8.88
C ILE A 43 -15.14 -6.15 8.72
N ALA A 44 -15.61 -5.49 9.77
CA ALA A 44 -16.03 -4.10 9.72
C ALA A 44 -14.88 -3.15 9.34
N LEU A 45 -13.71 -3.33 9.98
CA LEU A 45 -12.52 -2.52 9.69
C LEU A 45 -11.95 -2.82 8.31
N GLY A 46 -12.02 -4.07 7.84
CA GLY A 46 -11.66 -4.41 6.45
C GLY A 46 -12.56 -3.72 5.42
N ILE A 47 -13.88 -3.65 5.67
CA ILE A 47 -14.81 -2.90 4.80
C ILE A 47 -14.48 -1.40 4.80
N VAL A 48 -14.26 -0.82 5.98
CA VAL A 48 -13.89 0.60 6.11
C VAL A 48 -12.57 0.90 5.39
N ASP A 49 -11.58 0.02 5.54
CA ASP A 49 -10.27 0.14 4.90
C ASP A 49 -10.37 0.06 3.37
N ALA A 50 -11.07 -0.96 2.84
CA ALA A 50 -11.35 -1.06 1.40
C ALA A 50 -12.09 0.16 0.87
N HIS A 51 -13.12 0.62 1.58
CA HIS A 51 -13.89 1.80 1.18
C HIS A 51 -13.03 3.07 1.15
N SER A 52 -12.18 3.26 2.16
CA SER A 52 -11.23 4.37 2.23
C SER A 52 -10.24 4.35 1.05
N MET A 53 -9.62 3.19 0.77
CA MET A 53 -8.70 3.03 -0.37
C MET A 53 -9.39 3.28 -1.72
N ILE A 54 -10.60 2.76 -1.91
CA ILE A 54 -11.38 2.98 -3.15
C ILE A 54 -11.67 4.47 -3.33
N LYS A 55 -12.11 5.18 -2.28
CA LYS A 55 -12.37 6.62 -2.36
C LYS A 55 -11.11 7.41 -2.69
N LEU A 56 -9.99 7.05 -2.07
CA LEU A 56 -8.72 7.71 -2.30
C LEU A 56 -8.24 7.54 -3.76
N VAL A 57 -8.35 6.35 -4.33
CA VAL A 57 -8.03 6.10 -5.76
C VAL A 57 -9.04 6.77 -6.69
N GLN A 58 -10.33 6.80 -6.35
CA GLN A 58 -11.33 7.56 -7.12
C GLN A 58 -10.99 9.05 -7.19
N CYS A 59 -10.62 9.65 -6.06
CA CYS A 59 -10.17 11.04 -5.99
C CYS A 59 -8.90 11.26 -6.83
N SER A 60 -7.91 10.36 -6.72
CA SER A 60 -6.70 10.36 -7.55
C SER A 60 -7.03 10.42 -9.04
N GLN A 61 -7.86 9.49 -9.52
CA GLN A 61 -8.23 9.37 -10.93
C GLN A 61 -8.99 10.59 -11.43
N TYR A 62 -9.94 11.07 -10.64
CA TYR A 62 -10.71 12.26 -10.96
C TYR A 62 -9.83 13.50 -11.09
N LEU A 63 -8.98 13.79 -10.10
CA LEU A 63 -8.12 14.96 -10.09
C LEU A 63 -7.03 14.86 -11.17
N SER A 64 -6.45 13.68 -11.38
CA SER A 64 -5.49 13.42 -12.46
C SER A 64 -6.07 13.78 -13.83
N LYS A 65 -7.32 13.37 -14.09
CA LYS A 65 -8.03 13.67 -15.34
C LYS A 65 -8.38 15.15 -15.47
N LYS A 66 -8.87 15.77 -14.39
CA LYS A 66 -9.20 17.21 -14.36
C LYS A 66 -7.97 18.07 -14.64
N LYS A 67 -6.83 17.73 -14.04
CA LYS A 67 -5.56 18.43 -14.24
C LYS A 67 -5.05 18.32 -15.68
N GLN A 68 -5.09 17.13 -16.27
CA GLN A 68 -4.75 16.92 -17.69
C GLN A 68 -5.59 17.79 -18.62
N LEU A 69 -6.91 17.84 -18.39
CA LEU A 69 -7.81 18.67 -19.20
C LEU A 69 -7.47 20.16 -19.07
N SER A 70 -7.16 20.63 -17.86
CA SER A 70 -6.77 22.03 -17.65
C SER A 70 -5.45 22.39 -18.32
N GLU A 71 -4.45 21.51 -18.30
CA GLU A 71 -3.16 21.73 -18.96
C GLU A 71 -3.28 21.71 -20.48
N SER A 72 -4.07 20.78 -21.04
CA SER A 72 -4.34 20.72 -22.48
C SER A 72 -5.07 21.97 -22.98
N ALA A 73 -6.08 22.45 -22.22
CA ALA A 73 -6.78 23.69 -22.55
C ALA A 73 -5.85 24.91 -22.53
N ASN A 74 -4.96 24.98 -21.53
CA ASN A 74 -4.00 26.08 -21.42
C ASN A 74 -2.95 26.06 -22.54
N LYS A 75 -2.50 24.86 -22.96
CA LYS A 75 -1.61 24.69 -24.12
C LYS A 75 -2.28 25.15 -25.41
N SER A 76 -3.56 24.79 -25.64
CA SER A 76 -4.31 25.23 -26.83
C SER A 76 -4.57 26.73 -26.86
N ALA A 77 -4.75 27.38 -25.71
CA ALA A 77 -4.92 28.84 -25.62
C ALA A 77 -3.60 29.58 -25.85
N SER A 78 -2.48 29.04 -25.35
CA SER A 78 -1.15 29.62 -25.58
C SER A 78 -0.71 29.50 -27.04
N SER A 79 -1.09 28.45 -27.77
CA SER A 79 -0.77 28.30 -29.19
C SER A 79 -1.59 29.25 -30.07
N THR A 80 -2.86 29.50 -29.72
CA THR A 80 -3.69 30.48 -30.45
C THR A 80 -3.30 31.93 -30.17
N ALA A 81 -2.75 32.23 -28.99
CA ALA A 81 -2.25 33.57 -28.67
C ALA A 81 -0.93 33.93 -29.39
N ALA A 82 -0.14 32.93 -29.79
CA ALA A 82 1.11 33.12 -30.53
C ALA A 82 0.91 33.35 -32.04
N GLU A 83 -0.30 33.13 -32.57
CA GLU A 83 -0.64 33.30 -33.99
C GLU A 83 -1.31 34.65 -34.32
N SER A 84 -1.29 35.64 -33.41
CA SER A 84 -1.75 36.99 -33.74
C SER A 84 -0.62 37.80 -34.43
N PRO A 85 -0.74 38.16 -35.73
CA PRO A 85 0.28 38.95 -36.40
C PRO A 85 0.16 40.42 -35.97
N ASN A 86 1.26 40.94 -35.43
CA ASN A 86 1.67 42.34 -35.53
C ASN A 86 0.55 43.40 -35.53
N ALA A 87 0.05 43.77 -34.35
CA ALA A 87 -0.68 45.02 -34.19
C ALA A 87 0.31 46.20 -34.17
N ASN A 88 0.51 46.81 -35.34
CA ASN A 88 1.20 48.08 -35.48
C ASN A 88 0.32 49.19 -34.87
N PRO A 89 0.76 49.99 -33.87
CA PRO A 89 -0.11 50.97 -33.25
C PRO A 89 0.13 52.34 -33.88
N HIS A 90 -0.51 52.68 -35.00
CA HIS A 90 -0.60 54.08 -35.48
C HIS A 90 -1.81 54.27 -36.40
N GLY A 91 -2.69 55.21 -36.05
CA GLY A 91 -3.72 55.72 -36.98
C GLY A 91 -5.06 56.05 -36.33
N SER A 92 -5.19 57.27 -35.82
CA SER A 92 -6.46 57.93 -35.48
C SER A 92 -7.34 58.12 -36.72
N SER A 93 -8.61 57.70 -36.68
CA SER A 93 -9.73 58.50 -37.20
C SER A 93 -11.11 57.93 -36.81
N LYS A 94 -11.99 58.88 -36.47
CA LYS A 94 -13.42 58.74 -36.18
C LYS A 94 -14.17 58.21 -37.39
N GLU A 95 -15.18 57.37 -37.16
CA GLU A 95 -16.51 57.53 -37.78
C GLU A 95 -17.60 56.72 -37.05
N ARG A 96 -18.86 57.04 -37.38
CA ARG A 96 -20.04 57.12 -36.51
C ARG A 96 -21.15 56.17 -37.00
N MET A 97 -21.94 55.64 -36.05
CA MET A 97 -23.33 55.09 -36.10
C MET A 97 -23.80 54.27 -37.33
N THR A 98 -24.37 53.07 -37.10
CA THR A 98 -25.83 52.75 -37.14
C THR A 98 -26.07 51.22 -37.17
N GLY A 99 -27.16 50.75 -36.53
CA GLY A 99 -28.02 49.68 -37.09
C GLY A 99 -27.82 48.22 -36.65
N GLU A 100 -28.82 47.72 -35.89
CA GLU A 100 -29.53 46.42 -36.03
C GLU A 100 -28.81 45.05 -35.93
N GLU A 101 -29.11 44.37 -34.81
CA GLU A 101 -29.59 42.98 -34.66
C GLU A 101 -29.57 42.02 -35.87
N LYS A 102 -28.83 40.90 -35.78
CA LYS A 102 -29.40 39.54 -35.99
C LYS A 102 -28.46 38.37 -35.61
N THR A 103 -29.01 37.49 -34.78
CA THR A 103 -28.62 36.10 -34.50
C THR A 103 -28.41 35.24 -35.76
N ARG A 104 -27.34 34.41 -35.80
CA ARG A 104 -27.34 32.98 -36.23
C ARG A 104 -25.91 32.37 -36.34
N THR A 105 -25.70 31.30 -35.58
CA THR A 105 -24.78 30.16 -35.85
C THR A 105 -25.51 29.11 -36.72
N PRO A 106 -24.89 28.00 -37.18
CA PRO A 106 -23.48 27.68 -37.42
C PRO A 106 -23.22 27.01 -38.82
N THR A 107 -21.95 26.72 -39.07
CA THR A 107 -21.41 25.57 -39.81
C THR A 107 -20.94 25.80 -41.26
N GLU A 108 -19.70 25.31 -41.45
CA GLU A 108 -19.07 24.82 -42.66
C GLU A 108 -18.40 25.80 -43.63
N GLN A 109 -17.09 25.56 -43.77
CA GLN A 109 -16.40 25.35 -45.05
C GLN A 109 -15.39 26.44 -45.42
N TYR A 110 -14.10 26.15 -45.20
CA TYR A 110 -13.07 26.50 -46.19
C TYR A 110 -11.98 25.44 -46.26
N ALA A 111 -11.72 25.03 -47.49
CA ALA A 111 -10.67 24.15 -47.95
C ALA A 111 -9.59 24.98 -48.66
N ALA A 112 -8.38 24.40 -48.74
CA ALA A 112 -7.22 24.78 -49.57
C ALA A 112 -6.52 26.10 -49.15
N VAL A 113 -5.19 26.22 -49.14
CA VAL A 113 -4.24 25.97 -50.24
C VAL A 113 -2.81 25.78 -49.68
N ASP A 114 -2.06 24.85 -50.28
CA ASP A 114 -0.60 24.65 -50.21
C ASP A 114 0.22 25.91 -50.52
N GLN A 115 1.34 26.11 -49.81
CA GLN A 115 2.64 26.40 -50.46
C GLN A 115 3.80 26.31 -49.44
N GLN A 116 4.81 25.54 -49.85
CA GLN A 116 6.12 25.38 -49.20
C GLN A 116 6.94 26.66 -49.28
N GLU A 117 7.70 26.97 -48.22
CA GLU A 117 9.05 27.56 -48.30
C GLU A 117 9.81 27.33 -46.96
N GLU A 118 10.88 26.54 -47.02
CA GLU A 118 12.07 26.62 -46.13
C GLU A 118 13.11 27.49 -46.89
N PRO A 119 14.26 27.95 -46.33
CA PRO A 119 14.85 27.74 -45.00
C PRO A 119 15.49 29.02 -44.38
N THR A 120 15.98 28.95 -43.13
CA THR A 120 17.41 29.25 -42.79
C THR A 120 17.75 29.03 -41.32
N LYS A 121 18.78 28.20 -41.10
CA LYS A 121 19.47 27.97 -39.83
C LYS A 121 20.35 29.18 -39.46
N ASN A 122 20.39 29.52 -38.18
CA ASN A 122 21.59 30.10 -37.57
C ASN A 122 21.88 29.35 -36.25
N PRO A 123 23.07 28.73 -36.10
CA PRO A 123 23.49 28.05 -34.88
C PRO A 123 23.98 29.11 -33.87
N ASP A 124 24.37 28.70 -32.66
CA ASP A 124 25.03 29.52 -31.63
C ASP A 124 24.16 30.01 -30.46
N ILE A 125 23.29 29.15 -29.91
CA ILE A 125 22.99 29.12 -28.46
C ILE A 125 22.77 27.66 -28.03
N GLU A 126 23.74 26.77 -28.25
CA GLU A 126 23.56 25.32 -28.08
C GLU A 126 24.41 24.70 -26.96
N HIS A 127 24.96 25.48 -26.01
CA HIS A 127 25.84 24.90 -24.98
C HIS A 127 25.56 25.24 -23.51
N SER A 128 24.35 25.68 -23.15
CA SER A 128 23.94 25.72 -21.73
C SER A 128 22.49 25.29 -21.48
N ARG A 129 21.88 24.55 -22.42
CA ARG A 129 20.48 24.07 -22.37
C ARG A 129 20.35 22.54 -22.39
N ASN A 130 21.45 21.80 -22.25
CA ASN A 130 21.46 20.34 -22.42
C ASN A 130 21.31 19.52 -21.13
N GLU A 131 20.82 20.10 -20.04
CA GLU A 131 20.36 19.34 -18.86
C GLU A 131 18.89 19.62 -18.48
N ALA A 132 18.15 20.35 -19.35
CA ALA A 132 16.72 20.59 -19.18
C ALA A 132 15.88 20.27 -20.43
N GLU A 133 16.48 19.69 -21.48
CA GLU A 133 15.81 19.38 -22.75
C GLU A 133 15.94 17.92 -23.19
N GLU A 134 16.02 16.99 -22.23
CA GLU A 134 15.81 15.56 -22.50
C GLU A 134 14.39 15.08 -22.12
N ASP A 135 13.41 16.00 -22.05
CA ASP A 135 12.01 15.63 -21.76
C ASP A 135 10.98 16.32 -22.70
N VAL A 136 11.42 16.74 -23.89
CA VAL A 136 10.51 17.27 -24.93
C VAL A 136 10.73 16.55 -26.26
N LYS A 137 10.44 15.25 -26.28
CA LYS A 137 9.94 14.51 -27.45
C LYS A 137 9.54 13.09 -27.01
N GLY A 138 8.31 12.98 -26.52
CA GLY A 138 7.73 11.70 -26.12
C GLY A 138 6.30 11.81 -25.57
N ASP A 139 5.34 11.61 -26.47
CA ASP A 139 3.97 11.11 -26.23
C ASP A 139 2.90 12.02 -25.60
N GLY A 140 1.94 12.41 -26.43
CA GLY A 140 0.79 13.27 -26.12
C GLY A 140 -0.33 12.62 -25.32
N ASN A 141 -0.05 11.67 -24.42
CA ASN A 141 -1.08 11.09 -23.56
C ASN A 141 -0.59 10.54 -22.20
N ARG A 142 0.55 11.02 -21.68
CA ARG A 142 1.03 10.54 -20.37
C ARG A 142 0.11 11.04 -19.26
N ARG A 143 -0.63 10.11 -18.66
CA ARG A 143 -1.48 10.37 -17.48
C ARG A 143 -0.65 11.07 -16.39
N ILE A 144 -1.11 12.21 -15.90
CA ILE A 144 -0.54 12.87 -14.72
C ILE A 144 -0.83 11.98 -13.51
N ALA A 145 0.23 11.44 -12.91
CA ALA A 145 0.18 10.66 -11.69
C ALA A 145 0.28 11.61 -10.48
N LEU A 146 -0.65 11.50 -9.54
CA LEU A 146 -0.63 12.28 -8.30
C LEU A 146 -0.16 11.40 -7.13
N ASN A 147 0.71 11.94 -6.28
CA ASN A 147 1.02 11.35 -4.97
C ASN A 147 0.03 11.89 -3.91
N TYR A 148 0.11 11.43 -2.66
CA TYR A 148 -0.85 11.84 -1.62
C TYR A 148 -0.84 13.34 -1.34
N GLY A 149 0.33 13.93 -1.11
CA GLY A 149 0.47 15.37 -0.91
C GLY A 149 0.00 16.18 -2.13
N ASP A 150 0.39 15.76 -3.34
CA ASP A 150 -0.03 16.41 -4.59
C ASP A 150 -1.55 16.32 -4.81
N MET A 151 -2.16 15.18 -4.46
CA MET A 151 -3.61 15.01 -4.51
C MET A 151 -4.32 15.95 -3.53
N ALA A 152 -3.79 16.09 -2.31
CA ALA A 152 -4.35 17.01 -1.32
C ALA A 152 -4.27 18.45 -1.83
N GLU A 153 -3.10 18.90 -2.31
CA GLU A 153 -2.93 20.23 -2.89
C GLU A 153 -3.90 20.48 -4.04
N GLU A 154 -3.97 19.55 -4.99
CA GLU A 154 -4.83 19.66 -6.17
C GLU A 154 -6.33 19.67 -5.77
N ALA A 155 -6.72 18.87 -4.78
CA ALA A 155 -8.10 18.84 -4.29
C ALA A 155 -8.56 20.23 -3.83
N PHE A 156 -7.75 20.90 -2.99
CA PHE A 156 -8.04 22.24 -2.46
C PHE A 156 -7.92 23.33 -3.54
N SER A 157 -6.91 23.27 -4.41
CA SER A 157 -6.73 24.25 -5.49
C SER A 157 -7.86 24.19 -6.52
N SER A 158 -8.51 23.05 -6.66
CA SER A 158 -9.60 22.84 -7.61
C SER A 158 -10.99 23.27 -7.11
N MET A 159 -11.10 23.77 -5.87
CA MET A 159 -12.35 24.26 -5.26
C MET A 159 -12.68 25.71 -5.67
N SER A 160 -13.96 26.10 -5.59
CA SER A 160 -14.42 27.44 -5.99
C SER A 160 -14.05 28.55 -4.99
N SER A 161 -14.04 28.24 -3.68
CA SER A 161 -13.76 29.23 -2.63
C SER A 161 -12.29 29.63 -2.58
N GLU A 162 -12.00 30.94 -2.67
CA GLU A 162 -10.64 31.48 -2.57
C GLU A 162 -9.95 31.16 -1.24
N GLY A 163 -10.71 31.06 -0.15
CA GLY A 163 -10.17 30.70 1.16
C GLY A 163 -9.62 29.28 1.18
N LEU A 164 -10.33 28.33 0.54
CA LEU A 164 -9.93 26.92 0.52
C LEU A 164 -8.74 26.68 -0.41
N LYS A 165 -8.63 27.43 -1.52
CA LYS A 165 -7.46 27.36 -2.40
C LYS A 165 -6.16 27.69 -1.67
N LYS A 166 -6.19 28.65 -0.74
CA LYS A 166 -5.01 29.04 0.06
C LYS A 166 -4.52 27.93 1.00
N ILE A 167 -5.39 26.97 1.33
CA ILE A 167 -5.08 25.84 2.23
C ILE A 167 -4.36 24.70 1.48
N GLY A 168 -4.32 24.68 0.15
CA GLY A 168 -3.75 23.57 -0.63
C GLY A 168 -2.29 23.22 -0.26
N LYS A 169 -1.39 24.21 -0.17
CA LYS A 169 0.01 23.98 0.22
C LYS A 169 0.16 23.48 1.66
N PRO A 170 -0.48 24.11 2.68
CA PRO A 170 -0.53 23.55 4.03
C PRO A 170 -1.10 22.12 4.09
N ALA A 171 -2.13 21.82 3.32
CA ALA A 171 -2.76 20.49 3.31
C ALA A 171 -1.81 19.41 2.77
N LYS A 172 -1.05 19.71 1.71
CA LYS A 172 0.02 18.83 1.21
C LYS A 172 1.04 18.51 2.29
N PHE A 173 1.57 19.55 2.94
CA PHE A 173 2.54 19.36 4.02
C PHE A 173 1.97 18.54 5.18
N ALA A 174 0.72 18.78 5.57
CA ALA A 174 0.05 18.01 6.62
C ALA A 174 -0.11 16.53 6.25
N VAL A 175 -0.50 16.23 5.01
CA VAL A 175 -0.64 14.85 4.51
C VAL A 175 0.72 14.14 4.47
N ASP A 176 1.74 14.80 3.92
CA ASP A 176 3.09 14.22 3.85
C ASP A 176 3.66 13.98 5.27
N ALA A 177 3.43 14.89 6.21
CA ALA A 177 3.82 14.73 7.61
C ALA A 177 3.09 13.55 8.28
N CYS A 178 1.78 13.38 8.05
CA CYS A 178 1.03 12.23 8.55
C CYS A 178 1.55 10.90 7.99
N ILE A 179 1.91 10.86 6.71
CA ILE A 179 2.48 9.66 6.07
C ILE A 179 3.86 9.32 6.66
N ILE A 180 4.70 10.33 6.89
CA ILE A 180 6.00 10.14 7.55
C ILE A 180 5.80 9.61 8.98
N GLY A 181 4.87 10.20 9.74
CA GLY A 181 4.54 9.75 11.10
C GLY A 181 4.05 8.30 11.12
N LEU A 182 3.18 7.93 10.18
CA LEU A 182 2.72 6.54 10.00
C LEU A 182 3.90 5.61 9.73
N GLN A 183 4.82 5.99 8.83
CA GLN A 183 5.99 5.17 8.48
C GLN A 183 6.93 4.97 9.67
N VAL A 184 7.18 6.02 10.47
CA VAL A 184 7.99 5.91 11.71
C VAL A 184 7.33 4.95 12.70
N GLY A 185 6.01 5.00 12.84
CA GLY A 185 5.25 4.06 13.67
C GLY A 185 5.41 2.60 13.21
N ILE A 186 5.23 2.35 11.91
CA ILE A 186 5.40 1.03 11.30
C ILE A 186 6.84 0.51 11.54
N CYS A 187 7.86 1.32 11.25
CA CYS A 187 9.26 0.95 11.47
C CYS A 187 9.55 0.59 12.94
N SER A 188 8.94 1.31 13.88
CA SER A 188 9.12 1.05 15.31
C SER A 188 8.55 -0.30 15.73
N VAL A 189 7.35 -0.64 15.25
CA VAL A 189 6.73 -1.96 15.54
C VAL A 189 7.52 -3.10 14.89
N TYR A 190 7.96 -2.93 13.64
CA TYR A 190 8.82 -3.92 12.98
C TYR A 190 10.10 -4.16 13.76
N TYR A 191 10.71 -3.10 14.28
CA TYR A 191 11.94 -3.22 15.05
C TYR A 191 11.72 -3.97 16.37
N VAL A 192 10.66 -3.67 17.12
CA VAL A 192 10.30 -4.43 18.33
C VAL A 192 10.09 -5.90 18.02
N PHE A 193 9.38 -6.20 16.92
CA PHE A 193 9.18 -7.56 16.45
C PHE A 193 10.50 -8.28 16.16
N VAL A 194 11.45 -7.62 15.49
CA VAL A 194 12.80 -8.17 15.22
C VAL A 194 13.56 -8.45 16.51
N VAL A 195 13.51 -7.54 17.49
CA VAL A 195 14.17 -7.74 18.79
C VAL A 195 13.60 -8.97 19.51
N ASP A 196 12.28 -9.10 19.58
CA ASP A 196 11.63 -10.22 20.27
C ASP A 196 11.99 -11.57 19.63
N HIS A 197 11.99 -11.66 18.29
CA HIS A 197 12.35 -12.89 17.58
C HIS A 197 13.85 -13.18 17.60
N THR A 198 14.69 -12.14 17.59
CA THR A 198 16.14 -12.32 17.70
C THR A 198 16.51 -12.85 19.07
N LYS A 199 15.84 -12.40 20.14
CA LYS A 199 16.04 -12.96 21.49
C LYS A 199 15.70 -14.45 21.48
N GLU A 200 14.52 -14.80 20.99
CA GLU A 200 14.08 -16.20 20.93
C GLU A 200 15.04 -17.08 20.11
N ALA A 201 15.53 -16.56 18.97
CA ALA A 201 16.51 -17.27 18.16
C ALA A 201 17.86 -17.47 18.88
N ILE A 202 18.34 -16.46 19.62
CA ILE A 202 19.60 -16.56 20.38
C ILE A 202 19.45 -17.52 21.57
N ASP A 203 18.35 -17.40 22.32
CA ASP A 203 18.03 -18.28 23.44
C ASP A 203 17.97 -19.75 22.96
N TYR A 204 17.42 -19.99 21.77
CA TYR A 204 17.36 -21.32 21.15
C TYR A 204 18.72 -21.83 20.63
N LEU A 205 19.45 -21.02 19.85
CA LEU A 205 20.67 -21.45 19.16
C LEU A 205 21.91 -21.51 20.07
N PHE A 206 22.01 -20.59 21.03
CA PHE A 206 23.20 -20.42 21.87
C PHE A 206 22.96 -20.78 23.34
N SER A 207 21.72 -21.08 23.73
CA SER A 207 21.32 -21.33 25.13
C SER A 207 21.82 -20.22 26.08
N ALA A 208 21.91 -19.00 25.56
CA ALA A 208 22.46 -17.84 26.25
C ALA A 208 21.33 -16.87 26.56
N ASP A 209 21.02 -16.67 27.84
CA ASP A 209 19.93 -15.80 28.26
C ASP A 209 20.39 -14.34 28.29
N PHE A 210 20.31 -13.67 27.13
CA PHE A 210 20.54 -12.24 27.04
C PHE A 210 19.28 -11.47 27.40
N SER A 211 19.44 -10.40 28.20
CA SER A 211 18.34 -9.50 28.49
C SER A 211 17.81 -8.85 27.21
N ARG A 212 16.48 -8.80 27.07
CA ARG A 212 15.78 -8.17 25.95
C ARG A 212 16.21 -6.71 25.75
N ASP A 213 16.41 -5.98 26.85
CA ASP A 213 16.79 -4.57 26.81
C ASP A 213 18.20 -4.38 26.24
N LEU A 214 19.12 -5.29 26.57
CA LEU A 214 20.47 -5.29 25.99
C LEU A 214 20.40 -5.56 24.49
N LEU A 215 19.60 -6.53 24.07
CA LEU A 215 19.43 -6.87 22.65
C LEU A 215 18.78 -5.74 21.86
N PHE A 216 17.84 -5.01 22.47
CA PHE A 216 17.26 -3.80 21.90
C PHE A 216 18.40 -2.81 21.55
N PHE A 217 19.15 -2.31 22.53
CA PHE A 217 20.23 -1.34 22.24
C PHE A 217 21.32 -1.90 21.32
N ALA A 218 21.63 -3.20 21.41
CA ALA A 218 22.65 -3.83 20.56
C ALA A 218 22.25 -3.92 19.08
N LEU A 219 20.97 -4.19 18.77
CA LEU A 219 20.50 -4.34 17.38
C LEU A 219 20.24 -3.00 16.68
N LEU A 220 19.97 -1.93 17.43
CA LEU A 220 19.65 -0.60 16.89
C LEU A 220 20.70 -0.07 15.88
N PRO A 221 22.02 -0.05 16.18
CA PRO A 221 23.02 0.44 15.22
C PRO A 221 23.08 -0.40 13.94
N PHE A 222 22.88 -1.72 14.02
CA PHE A 222 22.82 -2.58 12.83
C PHE A 222 21.60 -2.27 11.97
N PHE A 223 20.44 -2.03 12.60
CA PHE A 223 19.22 -1.66 11.89
C PHE A 223 19.37 -0.31 11.17
N VAL A 224 19.98 0.69 11.83
CA VAL A 224 20.29 1.99 11.23
C VAL A 224 21.30 1.86 10.07
N LEU A 225 22.32 0.99 10.22
CA LEU A 225 23.28 0.71 9.16
C LEU A 225 22.61 0.08 7.94
N ILE A 226 21.71 -0.89 8.14
CA ILE A 226 20.95 -1.53 7.06
C ILE A 226 20.03 -0.50 6.38
N ALA A 227 19.38 0.37 7.14
CA ALA A 227 18.57 1.46 6.60
C ALA A 227 19.39 2.49 5.80
N SER A 228 20.69 2.58 6.05
CA SER A 228 21.62 3.47 5.33
C SER A 228 22.05 2.90 3.96
N VAL A 229 21.68 1.67 3.62
CA VAL A 229 21.99 1.04 2.33
C VAL A 229 21.23 1.78 1.22
N ARG A 230 21.98 2.48 0.35
CA ARG A 230 21.43 3.26 -0.77
C ARG A 230 21.06 2.43 -2.01
N SER A 231 21.42 1.14 -2.03
CA SER A 231 21.13 0.26 -3.17
C SER A 231 19.69 -0.27 -3.11
N LEU A 232 18.79 0.40 -3.82
CA LEU A 232 17.37 0.03 -3.91
C LEU A 232 17.18 -1.37 -4.52
N THR A 233 18.08 -1.81 -5.41
CA THR A 233 18.01 -3.13 -6.05
C THR A 233 18.28 -4.27 -5.06
N ALA A 234 19.32 -4.14 -4.23
CA ALA A 234 19.64 -5.13 -3.20
C ALA A 234 18.52 -5.21 -2.15
N LEU A 235 18.02 -4.05 -1.70
CA LEU A 235 16.94 -3.98 -0.74
C LEU A 235 15.64 -4.57 -1.29
N SER A 236 15.34 -4.37 -2.58
CA SER A 236 14.17 -4.97 -3.24
C SER A 236 14.25 -6.50 -3.29
N LEU A 237 15.43 -7.08 -3.50
CA LEU A 237 15.62 -8.53 -3.53
C LEU A 237 15.46 -9.14 -2.12
N ILE A 238 16.12 -8.54 -1.12
CA ILE A 238 15.99 -8.96 0.30
C ILE A 238 14.53 -8.83 0.74
N GLY A 239 13.86 -7.73 0.38
CA GLY A 239 12.44 -7.53 0.62
C GLY A 239 11.60 -8.60 -0.06
N LEU A 240 11.90 -8.98 -1.31
CA LEU A 240 11.18 -10.06 -1.99
C LEU A 240 11.28 -11.38 -1.21
N VAL A 241 12.48 -11.79 -0.82
CA VAL A 241 12.72 -12.99 -0.02
C VAL A 241 11.97 -12.93 1.32
N GLY A 242 12.09 -11.81 2.04
CA GLY A 242 11.39 -11.61 3.31
C GLY A 242 9.87 -11.74 3.19
N ASN A 243 9.28 -11.22 2.13
CA ASN A 243 7.84 -11.33 1.91
C ASN A 243 7.38 -12.76 1.58
N ILE A 244 8.21 -13.53 0.85
CA ILE A 244 7.95 -14.96 0.62
C ILE A 244 8.00 -15.70 1.97
N LEU A 245 9.00 -15.43 2.80
CA LEU A 245 9.13 -16.04 4.13
C LEU A 245 7.94 -15.70 5.03
N VAL A 246 7.47 -14.46 5.06
CA VAL A 246 6.27 -14.06 5.82
C VAL A 246 5.04 -14.82 5.31
N THR A 247 4.87 -14.96 4.00
CA THR A 247 3.74 -15.72 3.43
C THR A 247 3.79 -17.19 3.85
N ILE A 248 4.97 -17.82 3.78
CA ILE A 248 5.18 -19.20 4.24
C ILE A 248 4.89 -19.32 5.74
N ALA A 249 5.37 -18.37 6.55
CA ALA A 249 5.14 -18.36 7.99
C ALA A 249 3.65 -18.27 8.33
N ILE A 250 2.88 -17.42 7.63
CA ILE A 250 1.42 -17.34 7.79
C ILE A 250 0.76 -18.69 7.46
N ILE A 251 1.13 -19.30 6.33
CA ILE A 251 0.57 -20.61 5.93
C ILE A 251 0.92 -21.66 6.98
N HIS A 252 2.16 -21.69 7.44
CA HIS A 252 2.63 -22.66 8.42
C HIS A 252 1.91 -22.48 9.76
N VAL A 253 1.79 -21.26 10.27
CA VAL A 253 1.02 -20.94 11.47
C VAL A 253 -0.42 -21.43 11.31
N ASN A 254 -1.11 -21.07 10.21
CA ASN A 254 -2.49 -21.51 10.02
C ASN A 254 -2.62 -23.04 9.90
N LEU A 255 -1.64 -23.72 9.29
CA LEU A 255 -1.66 -25.17 9.11
C LEU A 255 -1.41 -25.93 10.42
N VAL A 256 -0.42 -25.51 11.21
CA VAL A 256 -0.13 -26.06 12.55
C VAL A 256 -1.32 -25.84 13.47
N VAL A 257 -1.90 -24.64 13.42
CA VAL A 257 -3.02 -24.27 14.28
C VAL A 257 -4.35 -24.85 13.76
N SER A 258 -4.44 -25.32 12.51
CA SER A 258 -5.63 -26.07 12.03
C SER A 258 -5.53 -27.57 12.27
N GLY A 259 -4.37 -28.09 12.70
CA GLY A 259 -4.11 -29.53 12.78
C GLY A 259 -4.09 -30.25 11.42
N ALA A 260 -4.04 -29.53 10.31
CA ALA A 260 -4.13 -30.08 8.94
C ALA A 260 -2.77 -30.56 8.38
N GLY A 261 -1.67 -30.35 9.12
CA GLY A 261 -0.33 -30.82 8.74
C GLY A 261 -0.15 -32.34 8.77
N SER A 262 -1.10 -33.07 9.33
CA SER A 262 -1.13 -34.53 9.42
C SER A 262 -1.43 -35.24 8.09
N ALA A 263 -2.00 -34.55 7.09
CA ALA A 263 -2.53 -35.23 5.89
C ALA A 263 -1.55 -35.35 4.71
N SER A 264 -0.35 -34.77 4.74
CA SER A 264 0.51 -34.67 3.53
C SER A 264 2.00 -34.99 3.68
N VAL A 265 2.45 -35.44 4.85
CA VAL A 265 3.83 -35.92 5.05
C VAL A 265 3.83 -37.35 5.60
N GLU A 266 3.31 -38.28 4.81
CA GLU A 266 3.68 -39.69 4.90
C GLU A 266 5.01 -39.85 4.15
N SER A 267 6.11 -39.38 4.75
CA SER A 267 7.46 -39.64 4.22
C SER A 267 8.19 -40.57 5.18
N GLU A 268 8.61 -41.71 4.61
CA GLU A 268 9.19 -42.89 5.26
C GLU A 268 10.04 -42.62 6.50
N ALA A 269 9.55 -43.08 7.66
CA ALA A 269 10.37 -43.20 8.85
C ALA A 269 11.47 -44.26 8.62
N LYS A 270 12.75 -43.84 8.63
CA LYS A 270 13.89 -44.77 8.67
C LYS A 270 13.88 -45.57 9.98
N PRO A 271 14.10 -46.90 9.95
CA PRO A 271 14.07 -47.72 11.16
C PRO A 271 15.27 -47.38 12.05
N GLY A 272 15.00 -46.89 13.27
CA GLY A 272 16.02 -46.73 14.32
C GLY A 272 15.99 -45.42 15.13
N GLN A 273 15.14 -44.45 14.79
CA GLN A 273 15.07 -43.20 15.55
C GLN A 273 14.31 -43.41 16.86
N ARG A 274 15.00 -43.23 18.00
CA ARG A 274 14.40 -43.37 19.32
C ARG A 274 13.37 -42.27 19.55
N ASN A 275 12.19 -42.73 19.92
CA ASN A 275 11.05 -41.98 20.40
C ASN A 275 11.43 -41.06 21.60
N PRO A 276 11.39 -39.72 21.46
CA PRO A 276 11.74 -38.82 22.56
C PRO A 276 10.64 -38.66 23.62
N VAL A 277 9.40 -39.13 23.38
CA VAL A 277 8.22 -38.73 24.18
C VAL A 277 7.32 -39.90 24.62
N GLY A 278 7.59 -41.17 24.27
CA GLY A 278 6.99 -42.38 24.89
C GLY A 278 5.62 -42.91 24.38
N LEU A 279 4.88 -42.23 23.53
CA LEU A 279 3.75 -42.71 22.69
C LEU A 279 4.15 -43.75 21.59
N PRO A 280 3.22 -44.64 21.17
CA PRO A 280 3.46 -45.67 20.16
C PRO A 280 3.79 -45.13 18.76
N SER A 281 4.59 -45.89 18.02
CA SER A 281 5.06 -45.61 16.65
C SER A 281 3.88 -45.34 15.70
N GLY A 282 3.77 -44.11 15.21
CA GLY A 282 2.68 -43.64 14.32
C GLY A 282 1.93 -42.41 14.85
N GLN A 283 1.88 -42.18 16.16
CA GLN A 283 1.14 -41.04 16.75
C GLN A 283 1.93 -39.73 16.86
N TRP A 284 3.25 -39.78 16.68
CA TRP A 284 4.11 -38.61 16.84
C TRP A 284 3.86 -37.55 15.80
N ASN A 285 3.81 -37.93 14.52
CA ASN A 285 3.64 -36.99 13.42
C ASN A 285 2.29 -36.27 13.49
N ASP A 286 1.22 -37.00 13.88
CA ASP A 286 -0.12 -36.44 14.02
C ASP A 286 -0.26 -35.46 15.19
N LYS A 287 0.49 -35.68 16.28
CA LYS A 287 0.46 -34.80 17.46
C LYS A 287 1.54 -33.71 17.48
N MET A 288 2.55 -33.79 16.61
CA MET A 288 3.60 -32.77 16.54
C MET A 288 3.11 -31.49 15.84
N PHE A 289 2.07 -31.59 15.02
CA PHE A 289 1.53 -30.48 14.21
C PHE A 289 0.04 -30.17 14.46
N ALA A 290 -0.61 -30.83 15.41
CA ALA A 290 -1.98 -30.52 15.81
C ALA A 290 -2.01 -30.11 17.28
N MET A 291 -2.23 -28.81 17.53
CA MET A 291 -2.45 -28.32 18.89
C MET A 291 -3.90 -28.51 19.30
N ASP A 292 -4.13 -28.93 20.54
CA ASP A 292 -5.47 -29.05 21.11
C ASP A 292 -6.15 -27.67 21.15
N HIS A 293 -7.41 -27.60 20.71
CA HIS A 293 -8.19 -26.37 20.73
C HIS A 293 -9.08 -26.29 21.96
N PHE A 294 -9.15 -25.10 22.57
CA PHE A 294 -10.19 -24.79 23.54
C PHE A 294 -11.55 -24.83 22.86
N SER A 295 -12.57 -25.31 23.58
CA SER A 295 -13.93 -25.24 23.05
C SER A 295 -14.33 -23.78 22.90
N VAL A 296 -14.91 -23.42 21.75
CA VAL A 296 -15.34 -22.05 21.43
C VAL A 296 -16.27 -21.47 22.52
N SER A 297 -17.03 -22.33 23.21
CA SER A 297 -17.91 -21.95 24.32
C SER A 297 -17.18 -21.52 25.60
N GLN A 298 -15.91 -21.90 25.77
CA GLN A 298 -15.09 -21.54 26.93
C GLN A 298 -14.42 -20.17 26.78
N LEU A 299 -14.39 -19.62 25.57
CA LEU A 299 -13.76 -18.34 25.29
C LEU A 299 -14.78 -17.20 25.35
N PRO A 300 -14.41 -16.03 25.89
CA PRO A 300 -15.30 -14.90 25.98
C PRO A 300 -15.69 -14.40 24.58
N ALA A 301 -17.00 -14.28 24.32
CA ALA A 301 -17.52 -13.64 23.11
C ALA A 301 -17.18 -12.14 23.07
N PHE A 302 -17.16 -11.50 24.25
CA PHE A 302 -16.76 -10.13 24.49
C PHE A 302 -16.03 -10.05 25.83
N THR A 303 -14.97 -9.25 25.89
CA THR A 303 -14.14 -9.07 27.08
C THR A 303 -14.36 -7.70 27.73
N SER A 304 -14.00 -6.60 27.05
CA SER A 304 -14.12 -5.23 27.57
C SER A 304 -14.03 -4.18 26.48
N PHE A 305 -14.56 -2.97 26.73
CA PHE A 305 -14.48 -1.86 25.78
C PHE A 305 -13.04 -1.38 25.55
N GLY A 306 -12.22 -1.32 26.61
CA GLY A 306 -10.80 -0.97 26.49
C GLY A 306 -10.03 -1.99 25.65
N GLY A 307 -10.28 -3.27 25.86
CA GLY A 307 -9.70 -4.35 25.04
C GLY A 307 -10.17 -4.30 23.59
N THR A 308 -11.45 -4.01 23.34
CA THR A 308 -11.98 -3.76 21.99
C THR A 308 -11.28 -2.60 21.28
N ALA A 309 -11.00 -1.49 21.98
CA ALA A 309 -10.28 -0.36 21.38
C ALA A 309 -8.82 -0.71 21.01
N LEU A 310 -8.12 -1.46 21.88
CA LEU A 310 -6.77 -1.95 21.61
C LEU A 310 -6.74 -2.96 20.44
N ALA A 311 -7.74 -3.84 20.40
CA ALA A 311 -7.93 -4.79 19.31
C ALA A 311 -8.17 -4.07 17.99
N ALA A 312 -9.03 -3.04 17.97
CA ALA A 312 -9.29 -2.23 16.79
C ALA A 312 -8.00 -1.56 16.28
N GLY A 313 -7.17 -1.00 17.17
CA GLY A 313 -5.87 -0.43 16.79
C GLY A 313 -4.93 -1.46 16.16
N SER A 314 -4.87 -2.67 16.71
CA SER A 314 -4.05 -3.77 16.18
C SER A 314 -4.55 -4.27 14.82
N ILE A 315 -5.87 -4.35 14.64
CA ILE A 315 -6.51 -4.74 13.37
C ILE A 315 -6.30 -3.66 12.31
N VAL A 316 -6.51 -2.39 12.64
CA VAL A 316 -6.24 -1.27 11.73
C VAL A 316 -4.77 -1.28 11.32
N TYR A 317 -3.85 -1.49 12.26
CA TYR A 317 -2.42 -1.62 11.97
C TYR A 317 -2.13 -2.78 11.00
N ALA A 318 -2.77 -3.94 11.16
CA ALA A 318 -2.60 -5.05 10.23
C ALA A 318 -3.05 -4.68 8.80
N TYR A 319 -4.17 -3.97 8.64
CA TYR A 319 -4.68 -3.52 7.34
C TYR A 319 -3.91 -2.34 6.71
N VAL A 320 -2.82 -1.84 7.32
CA VAL A 320 -2.08 -0.70 6.77
C VAL A 320 -1.41 -1.05 5.42
N ALA A 321 -2.07 -0.68 4.33
CA ALA A 321 -1.47 -0.61 2.98
C ALA A 321 -1.76 0.73 2.27
N GLN A 322 -2.36 1.69 2.97
CA GLN A 322 -2.86 2.91 2.35
C GLN A 322 -1.76 3.78 1.74
N ALA A 323 -0.52 3.76 2.25
CA ALA A 323 0.58 4.58 1.72
C ALA A 323 1.10 4.11 0.36
N MET A 324 0.81 2.87 -0.04
CA MET A 324 1.33 2.27 -1.28
C MET A 324 0.28 2.16 -2.39
N VAL A 325 -0.99 2.44 -2.09
CA VAL A 325 -2.11 2.29 -3.02
C VAL A 325 -1.94 3.21 -4.24
N LEU A 326 -1.63 4.50 -4.07
CA LEU A 326 -1.42 5.42 -5.21
C LEU A 326 -0.14 5.13 -6.00
N ALA A 327 0.94 4.76 -5.32
CA ALA A 327 2.18 4.39 -6.00
C ALA A 327 1.98 3.16 -6.88
N LEU A 328 1.16 2.21 -6.42
CA LEU A 328 0.77 1.04 -7.20
C LEU A 328 -0.14 1.42 -8.38
N GLU A 329 -1.17 2.24 -8.12
CA GLU A 329 -2.07 2.78 -9.14
C GLU A 329 -1.30 3.42 -10.31
N ASN A 330 -0.35 4.28 -9.96
CA ASN A 330 0.44 5.07 -10.90
C ASN A 330 1.35 4.20 -11.79
N LYS A 331 1.61 2.94 -11.40
CA LYS A 331 2.39 1.97 -12.19
C LYS A 331 1.53 1.01 -13.01
N MET A 332 0.21 0.99 -12.84
CA MET A 332 -0.67 0.04 -13.55
C MET A 332 -0.91 0.42 -15.01
N LYS A 333 -0.98 -0.58 -15.89
CA LYS A 333 -1.41 -0.41 -17.31
C LYS A 333 -2.85 0.12 -17.41
N ARG A 334 -3.72 -0.36 -16.53
CA ARG A 334 -5.15 0.00 -16.46
C ARG A 334 -5.52 0.40 -15.03
N PRO A 335 -5.26 1.65 -14.62
CA PRO A 335 -5.57 2.13 -13.27
C PRO A 335 -7.05 1.97 -12.87
N GLN A 336 -7.97 2.02 -13.82
CA GLN A 336 -9.40 1.81 -13.59
C GLN A 336 -9.73 0.43 -13.02
N ASP A 337 -8.90 -0.60 -13.29
CA ASP A 337 -9.09 -1.96 -12.76
C ASP A 337 -8.85 -2.04 -11.24
N MET A 338 -8.27 -0.98 -10.68
CA MET A 338 -8.04 -0.89 -9.25
C MET A 338 -9.33 -0.72 -8.45
N LEU A 339 -10.37 -0.18 -9.10
CA LEU A 339 -11.68 0.14 -8.52
C LEU A 339 -12.75 -0.92 -8.86
N GLY A 340 -13.85 -0.92 -8.10
CA GLY A 340 -15.02 -1.77 -8.33
C GLY A 340 -15.10 -2.99 -7.40
N PHE A 341 -16.22 -3.70 -7.42
CA PHE A 341 -16.46 -4.86 -6.55
C PHE A 341 -15.49 -6.02 -6.86
N SER A 342 -15.19 -6.23 -8.14
CA SER A 342 -14.14 -7.17 -8.59
C SER A 342 -12.82 -6.47 -8.94
N GLY A 343 -12.63 -5.26 -8.43
CA GLY A 343 -11.39 -4.50 -8.60
C GLY A 343 -10.27 -5.06 -7.72
N VAL A 344 -9.03 -4.65 -8.03
CA VAL A 344 -7.83 -5.12 -7.32
C VAL A 344 -7.91 -4.88 -5.81
N ILE A 345 -8.38 -3.70 -5.37
CA ILE A 345 -8.49 -3.36 -3.94
C ILE A 345 -9.49 -4.29 -3.24
N SER A 346 -10.72 -4.38 -3.77
CA SER A 346 -11.79 -5.16 -3.14
C SER A 346 -11.41 -6.64 -3.02
N MET A 347 -10.87 -7.23 -4.08
CA MET A 347 -10.42 -8.62 -4.06
C MET A 347 -9.27 -8.84 -3.08
N ALA A 348 -8.30 -7.92 -3.02
CA ALA A 348 -7.17 -8.03 -2.09
C ALA A 348 -7.62 -7.95 -0.64
N VAL A 349 -8.46 -6.96 -0.29
CA VAL A 349 -8.93 -6.79 1.08
C VAL A 349 -9.87 -7.92 1.51
N ILE A 350 -10.76 -8.43 0.64
CA ILE A 350 -11.59 -9.61 0.95
C ILE A 350 -10.72 -10.83 1.24
N PHE A 351 -9.73 -11.10 0.37
CA PHE A 351 -8.81 -12.21 0.55
C PHE A 351 -8.04 -12.11 1.88
N VAL A 352 -7.49 -10.93 2.16
CA VAL A 352 -6.74 -10.67 3.39
C VAL A 352 -7.63 -10.73 4.62
N ALA A 353 -8.87 -10.22 4.55
CA ALA A 353 -9.80 -10.25 5.67
C ALA A 353 -10.16 -11.68 6.09
N ILE A 354 -10.35 -12.59 5.11
CA ILE A 354 -10.56 -14.02 5.39
C ILE A 354 -9.32 -14.60 6.08
N LEU A 355 -8.14 -14.35 5.52
CA LEU A 355 -6.88 -14.85 6.08
C LEU A 355 -6.63 -14.33 7.51
N TYR A 356 -6.94 -13.06 7.76
CA TYR A 356 -6.83 -12.43 9.07
C TYR A 356 -7.81 -13.01 10.07
N ALA A 357 -9.08 -13.16 9.68
CA ALA A 357 -10.10 -13.79 10.50
C ALA A 357 -9.71 -15.22 10.88
N THR A 358 -9.28 -16.03 9.91
CA THR A 358 -8.82 -17.40 10.16
C THR A 358 -7.62 -17.44 11.07
N THR A 359 -6.57 -16.64 10.80
CA THR A 359 -5.36 -16.61 11.63
C THR A 359 -5.68 -16.17 13.07
N ALA A 360 -6.49 -15.12 13.24
CA ALA A 360 -6.88 -14.58 14.53
C ALA A 360 -7.73 -15.58 15.34
N PHE A 361 -8.74 -16.16 14.69
CA PHE A 361 -9.62 -17.15 15.29
C PHE A 361 -8.83 -18.39 15.73
N LEU A 362 -8.10 -19.01 14.80
CA LEU A 362 -7.32 -20.22 15.04
C LEU A 362 -6.27 -20.00 16.14
N GLY A 363 -5.52 -18.90 16.07
CA GLY A 363 -4.52 -18.57 17.08
C GLY A 363 -5.14 -18.41 18.46
N TYR A 364 -6.29 -17.74 18.57
CA TYR A 364 -6.93 -17.51 19.85
C TYR A 364 -7.56 -18.77 20.44
N ILE A 365 -8.23 -19.62 19.64
CA ILE A 365 -8.78 -20.88 20.14
C ILE A 365 -7.72 -21.88 20.58
N THR A 366 -6.48 -21.72 20.12
CA THR A 366 -5.40 -22.65 20.41
C THR A 366 -4.64 -22.26 21.66
N TYR A 367 -4.31 -20.98 21.84
CA TYR A 367 -3.52 -20.55 23.00
C TYR A 367 -4.36 -19.89 24.10
N GLY A 368 -5.59 -19.45 23.81
CA GLY A 368 -6.48 -18.80 24.78
C GLY A 368 -5.77 -17.66 25.52
N GLU A 369 -5.80 -17.70 26.85
CA GLU A 369 -5.15 -16.70 27.71
C GLU A 369 -3.62 -16.76 27.71
N GLN A 370 -2.99 -17.84 27.21
CA GLN A 370 -1.53 -17.95 27.14
C GLN A 370 -0.92 -17.20 25.95
N LEU A 371 -1.76 -16.59 25.10
CA LEU A 371 -1.34 -15.90 23.89
C LEU A 371 -0.51 -14.65 24.23
N LYS A 372 0.73 -14.61 23.70
CA LYS A 372 1.71 -13.53 23.88
C LYS A 372 1.43 -12.37 22.90
N GLY A 373 2.33 -11.39 22.81
CA GLY A 373 2.17 -10.24 21.92
C GLY A 373 2.14 -10.59 20.42
N SER A 374 2.59 -11.79 20.07
CA SER A 374 2.51 -12.36 18.74
C SER A 374 2.37 -13.88 18.83
N VAL A 375 1.57 -14.48 17.95
CA VAL A 375 1.31 -15.93 17.93
C VAL A 375 2.58 -16.76 17.67
N THR A 376 3.57 -16.18 16.99
CA THR A 376 4.85 -16.86 16.73
C THR A 376 5.64 -17.12 18.01
N LEU A 377 5.57 -16.20 18.98
CA LEU A 377 6.22 -16.35 20.29
C LEU A 377 5.59 -17.45 21.15
N ASN A 378 4.44 -17.99 20.75
CA ASN A 378 3.77 -19.12 21.38
C ASN A 378 4.15 -20.46 20.77
N LEU A 379 4.79 -20.47 19.59
CA LEU A 379 5.29 -21.69 18.96
C LEU A 379 6.55 -22.24 19.65
N THR A 380 7.19 -21.44 20.51
CA THR A 380 8.28 -21.91 21.36
C THR A 380 7.74 -22.77 22.49
N ASN A 381 7.74 -24.08 22.26
CA ASN A 381 8.12 -25.15 23.19
C ASN A 381 7.62 -26.50 22.62
N SER A 382 8.37 -27.07 21.68
CA SER A 382 8.39 -28.52 21.47
C SER A 382 9.81 -29.01 21.74
N PRO A 383 10.06 -29.74 22.85
CA PRO A 383 11.06 -30.80 22.81
C PRO A 383 10.75 -31.85 21.74
#